data_AF-A0A9X1V241-F1
#
_entry.id   AF-A0A9X1V241-F1
#
_cell.length_a   1.000
_cell.length_b   1.000
_cell.length_c   1.000
_cell.angle_alpha   90.00
_cell.angle_beta   90.00
_cell.angle_gamma   90.00
#
_symmetry.space_group_name_H-M   'P 1'
#
loop_
_entity.id
_entity.type
_entity.pdbx_description
1 polymer ?
#
loop_
_entity_poly.entity_id
_entity_poly.type
_entity_poly.pdbx_seq_one_letter_code
_entity_poly.pdbx_strand_id
1 'polypeptide(L)'
;MKYLFKSVLLLLVLSLGFVACRNTEKDEEKTEVQKMMEDPDNKVEVKDGGDKIKIETPKGDEVKIKKDGDEYKKKVDRADGSESKVKIDGDEVKVKTDN
;
A
#
# COMPACT_ATOMS: atom_id res chain seq x y z
N MET A 1 40.46 16.85 37.38
CA MET A 1 39.99 16.86 35.97
C MET A 1 40.00 15.48 35.29
N LYS A 2 39.89 14.34 36.00
CA LYS A 2 39.88 13.00 35.36
C LYS A 2 38.47 12.41 35.14
N TYR A 3 37.44 12.98 35.77
CA TYR A 3 36.06 12.47 35.72
C TYR A 3 35.13 13.22 34.75
N LEU A 4 35.55 14.39 34.25
CA LEU A 4 34.74 15.21 33.34
C LEU A 4 34.66 14.62 31.93
N PHE A 5 35.71 13.93 31.46
CA PHE A 5 35.73 13.29 30.15
C PHE A 5 34.75 12.10 30.03
N LYS A 6 34.48 11.38 31.13
CA LYS A 6 33.57 10.22 31.12
C LYS A 6 32.09 10.64 31.07
N SER A 7 31.75 11.79 31.65
CA SER A 7 30.36 12.26 31.69
C SER A 7 29.89 12.84 30.35
N VAL A 8 30.79 13.41 29.56
CA VAL A 8 30.49 13.97 28.22
C VAL A 8 30.21 12.85 27.21
N LEU A 9 30.94 11.74 27.29
CA LEU A 9 30.75 10.60 26.38
C LEU A 9 29.38 9.93 26.57
N LEU A 10 28.84 9.90 27.80
CA LEU A 10 27.54 9.33 28.09
C LEU A 10 26.37 10.19 27.56
N LEU A 11 26.54 11.51 27.54
CA LEU A 11 25.56 12.47 27.04
C LEU A 11 25.45 12.47 25.50
N LEU A 12 26.54 12.12 24.80
CA LEU A 12 26.57 12.05 23.33
C LEU A 12 25.79 10.83 22.79
N VAL A 13 25.85 9.70 23.50
CA VAL A 13 25.13 8.47 23.10
C VAL A 13 23.62 8.62 23.31
N LEU A 14 23.21 9.37 24.34
CA LEU A 14 21.80 9.60 24.66
C LEU A 14 21.09 10.47 23.60
N SER A 15 21.80 11.42 23.01
CA SER A 15 21.26 12.32 22.00
C SER A 15 21.14 11.66 20.62
N LEU A 16 21.98 10.68 20.30
CA LEU A 16 21.86 9.85 19.09
C LEU A 16 20.64 8.90 19.14
N GLY A 17 20.20 8.50 20.34
CA GLY A 17 18.99 7.67 20.51
C GLY A 17 17.69 8.37 20.13
N PHE A 18 17.60 9.69 20.34
CA PHE A 18 16.40 10.47 19.98
C PHE A 18 16.25 10.69 18.46
N VAL A 19 17.34 10.73 17.70
CA VAL A 19 17.29 10.83 16.23
C VAL A 19 16.89 9.49 15.59
N ALA A 20 17.26 8.35 16.19
CA ALA A 20 16.92 7.02 15.70
C ALA A 20 15.44 6.64 15.89
N CYS A 21 14.74 7.24 16.86
CA CYS A 21 13.27 7.07 17.01
C CYS A 21 12.44 8.02 16.15
N ARG A 22 13.05 9.05 15.53
CA ARG A 22 12.34 10.01 14.67
C ARG A 22 12.47 9.66 13.19
N ASN A 23 12.44 8.37 12.87
CA ASN A 23 12.49 7.96 11.46
C ASN A 23 11.79 6.62 11.23
N THR A 24 10.49 6.53 11.55
CA THR A 24 9.58 5.63 10.81
C THR A 24 8.11 6.05 10.98
N GLU A 25 7.78 7.30 10.71
CA GLU A 25 6.49 7.55 10.05
C GLU A 25 6.80 7.47 8.57
N LYS A 26 7.03 6.23 8.08
CA LYS A 26 6.66 5.96 6.70
C LYS A 26 5.17 6.26 6.71
N ASP A 27 4.78 7.40 6.14
CA ASP A 27 3.54 7.46 5.38
C ASP A 27 3.47 6.13 4.64
N GLU A 28 2.72 5.19 5.19
CA GLU A 28 2.33 4.02 4.44
C GLU A 28 1.59 4.63 3.26
N GLU A 29 2.26 4.73 2.12
CA GLU A 29 1.66 5.11 0.86
C GLU A 29 0.52 4.12 0.67
N LYS A 30 -0.67 4.52 1.15
CA LYS A 30 -1.86 3.71 1.04
C LYS A 30 -1.96 3.34 -0.42
N THR A 31 -2.00 2.05 -0.70
CA THR A 31 -2.02 1.56 -2.08
C THR A 31 -3.18 2.23 -2.81
N GLU A 32 -3.06 2.45 -4.13
CA GLU A 32 -4.10 3.12 -4.93
C GLU A 32 -5.50 2.55 -4.67
N VAL A 33 -5.57 1.23 -4.47
CA VAL A 33 -6.79 0.50 -4.09
C VAL A 33 -7.34 0.95 -2.75
N GLN A 34 -6.48 1.07 -1.74
CA GLN A 34 -6.87 1.44 -0.38
C GLN A 34 -7.39 2.89 -0.34
N LYS A 35 -6.74 3.80 -1.08
CA LYS A 35 -7.23 5.17 -1.26
C LYS A 35 -8.61 5.19 -1.93
N MET A 36 -8.82 4.34 -2.94
CA MET A 36 -10.12 4.22 -3.61
C MET A 36 -11.21 3.59 -2.71
N MET A 37 -10.84 2.69 -1.78
CA MET A 37 -11.81 2.12 -0.83
C MET A 37 -12.22 3.08 0.28
N GLU A 38 -11.32 3.97 0.70
CA GLU A 38 -11.58 4.94 1.77
C GLU A 38 -12.40 6.15 1.31
N ASP A 39 -12.44 6.40 0.00
CA ASP A 39 -13.18 7.50 -0.58
C ASP A 39 -14.70 7.20 -0.55
N PRO A 40 -15.52 8.04 0.13
CA PRO A 40 -16.95 7.79 0.29
C PRO A 40 -17.75 7.99 -1.00
N ASP A 41 -17.20 8.68 -1.99
CA ASP A 41 -17.86 8.88 -3.29
C ASP A 41 -17.69 7.67 -4.22
N ASN A 42 -16.76 6.75 -3.89
CA ASN A 42 -16.54 5.54 -4.65
C ASN A 42 -17.54 4.44 -4.25
N LYS A 43 -18.07 3.75 -5.26
CA LYS A 43 -18.96 2.62 -5.05
C LYS A 43 -18.15 1.35 -4.84
N VAL A 44 -18.16 0.84 -3.61
CA VAL A 44 -17.51 -0.42 -3.23
C VAL A 44 -18.54 -1.54 -3.15
N GLU A 45 -18.37 -2.58 -3.96
CA GLU A 45 -19.16 -3.81 -3.92
C GLU A 45 -18.27 -4.98 -3.47
N VAL A 46 -18.65 -5.61 -2.35
CA VAL A 46 -18.02 -6.84 -1.86
C VAL A 46 -18.96 -8.01 -2.12
N LYS A 47 -18.46 -9.05 -2.78
CA LYS A 47 -19.19 -10.26 -3.15
C LYS A 47 -18.45 -11.50 -2.66
N ASP A 48 -19.16 -12.62 -2.65
CA ASP A 48 -18.61 -13.93 -2.27
C ASP A 48 -17.93 -13.91 -0.89
N GLY A 49 -18.56 -13.25 0.10
CA GLY A 49 -18.04 -13.19 1.47
C GLY A 49 -16.73 -12.42 1.67
N GLY A 50 -16.23 -11.72 0.64
CA GLY A 50 -14.96 -11.00 0.67
C GLY A 50 -13.98 -11.39 -0.43
N ASP A 51 -14.25 -12.49 -1.15
CA ASP A 51 -13.35 -13.00 -2.19
C ASP A 51 -13.35 -12.17 -3.47
N LYS A 52 -14.42 -11.40 -3.72
CA LYS A 52 -14.53 -10.48 -4.84
C LYS A 52 -14.81 -9.07 -4.34
N ILE A 53 -13.96 -8.13 -4.71
CA ILE A 53 -14.13 -6.71 -4.40
C ILE A 53 -14.10 -5.91 -5.69
N LYS A 54 -15.11 -5.09 -5.91
CA LYS A 54 -15.21 -4.16 -7.04
C LYS A 54 -15.31 -2.74 -6.49
N ILE A 55 -14.49 -1.83 -7.00
CA ILE A 55 -14.51 -0.41 -6.66
C ILE A 55 -14.73 0.37 -7.96
N GLU A 56 -15.74 1.21 -8.00
CA GLU A 56 -16.03 2.10 -9.13
C GLU A 56 -15.91 3.56 -8.65
N THR A 57 -15.09 4.36 -9.33
CA THR A 57 -14.98 5.80 -9.07
C THR A 57 -16.00 6.57 -9.91
N PRO A 58 -16.50 7.72 -9.44
CA PRO A 58 -17.42 8.56 -10.22
C PRO A 58 -16.78 9.12 -11.50
N LYS A 59 -15.44 9.11 -11.59
CA LYS A 59 -14.68 9.52 -12.77
C LYS A 59 -14.67 8.45 -13.87
N GLY A 60 -15.09 7.21 -13.56
CA GLY A 60 -15.13 6.10 -14.50
C GLY A 60 -13.96 5.11 -14.34
N ASP A 61 -13.10 5.26 -13.34
CA ASP A 61 -12.09 4.24 -13.03
C ASP A 61 -12.75 3.07 -12.30
N GLU A 62 -12.33 1.85 -12.63
CA GLU A 62 -12.87 0.63 -12.05
C GLU A 62 -11.74 -0.31 -11.63
N VAL A 63 -11.75 -0.74 -10.37
CA VAL A 63 -10.83 -1.75 -9.83
C VAL A 63 -11.62 -3.00 -9.46
N LYS A 64 -11.21 -4.15 -10.00
CA LYS A 64 -11.74 -5.47 -9.64
C LYS A 64 -10.64 -6.32 -9.04
N ILE A 65 -10.87 -6.83 -7.83
CA ILE A 65 -9.99 -7.75 -7.12
C ILE A 65 -10.76 -9.05 -6.92
N LYS A 66 -10.15 -10.17 -7.32
CA LYS A 66 -10.69 -11.51 -7.14
C LYS A 66 -9.61 -12.39 -6.50
N LYS A 67 -9.96 -13.07 -5.42
CA LYS A 67 -9.14 -14.06 -4.74
C LYS A 67 -9.79 -15.43 -4.89
N ASP A 68 -9.03 -16.43 -5.36
CA ASP A 68 -9.49 -17.81 -5.48
C ASP A 68 -8.40 -18.72 -4.85
N GLY A 69 -8.48 -18.95 -3.54
CA GLY A 69 -7.45 -19.69 -2.80
C GLY A 69 -6.10 -18.95 -2.83
N ASP A 70 -5.10 -19.54 -3.50
CA ASP A 70 -3.75 -19.00 -3.69
C ASP A 70 -3.62 -18.13 -4.96
N GLU A 71 -4.63 -18.09 -5.83
CA GLU A 71 -4.66 -17.21 -7.01
C GLU A 71 -5.23 -15.84 -6.61
N TYR A 72 -4.52 -14.78 -6.99
CA TYR A 72 -4.97 -13.39 -6.85
C TYR A 72 -4.98 -12.68 -8.19
N LYS A 73 -6.11 -12.09 -8.56
CA LYS A 73 -6.28 -11.34 -9.81
C LYS A 73 -6.79 -9.93 -9.53
N LYS A 74 -6.03 -8.93 -9.97
CA LYS A 74 -6.39 -7.51 -9.95
C LYS A 74 -6.53 -6.99 -11.37
N LYS A 75 -7.66 -6.36 -11.68
CA LYS A 75 -7.88 -5.58 -12.90
C LYS A 75 -8.12 -4.13 -12.53
N VAL A 76 -7.45 -3.21 -13.22
CA VAL A 76 -7.63 -1.77 -13.11
C VAL A 76 -7.97 -1.27 -14.50
N ASP A 77 -9.17 -0.74 -14.65
CA ASP A 77 -9.66 -0.08 -15.85
C ASP A 77 -9.71 1.42 -15.53
N ARG A 78 -9.01 2.25 -16.31
CA ARG A 78 -9.00 3.70 -16.09
C ARG A 78 -9.95 4.40 -17.04
N ALA A 79 -10.45 5.56 -16.63
CA ALA A 79 -11.33 6.40 -17.44
C ALA A 79 -10.68 6.86 -18.76
N ASP A 80 -9.34 6.90 -18.84
CA ASP A 80 -8.59 7.22 -20.06
C ASP A 80 -8.60 6.09 -21.11
N GLY A 81 -9.15 4.92 -20.78
CA GLY A 81 -9.21 3.75 -21.65
C GLY A 81 -8.07 2.76 -21.44
N SER A 82 -7.02 3.11 -20.69
CA SER A 82 -5.97 2.15 -20.32
C SER A 82 -6.49 1.06 -19.38
N GLU A 83 -6.06 -0.18 -19.61
CA GLU A 83 -6.33 -1.30 -18.72
C GLU A 83 -5.04 -1.95 -18.23
N SER A 84 -5.04 -2.38 -16.96
CA SER A 84 -3.92 -3.08 -16.34
C SER A 84 -4.44 -4.32 -15.60
N LYS A 85 -3.86 -5.47 -15.89
CA LYS A 85 -4.21 -6.77 -15.29
C LYS A 85 -2.98 -7.33 -14.58
N VAL A 86 -3.10 -7.59 -13.29
CA VAL A 86 -2.11 -8.32 -12.51
C VAL A 86 -2.72 -9.64 -12.08
N LYS A 87 -2.02 -10.74 -12.34
CA LYS A 87 -2.32 -12.07 -11.81
C LYS A 87 -1.13 -12.55 -11.00
N ILE A 88 -1.41 -13.12 -9.84
CA ILE A 88 -0.44 -13.76 -8.96
C ILE A 88 -0.93 -15.20 -8.77
N ASP A 89 -0.13 -16.15 -9.22
CA ASP A 89 -0.36 -17.60 -9.11
C ASP A 89 0.79 -18.16 -8.28
N GLY A 90 0.62 -18.27 -6.95
CA GLY A 90 1.71 -18.65 -6.05
C GLY A 90 2.89 -17.66 -6.12
N ASP A 91 4.05 -18.14 -6.57
CA ASP A 91 5.27 -17.32 -6.74
C ASP A 91 5.33 -16.59 -8.09
N GLU A 92 4.43 -16.87 -9.03
CA GLU A 92 4.47 -16.31 -10.38
C GLU A 92 3.59 -15.06 -10.51
N VAL A 93 4.19 -13.92 -10.85
CA VAL A 93 3.49 -12.65 -11.09
C VAL A 93 3.44 -12.36 -12.59
N LYS A 94 2.23 -12.29 -13.15
CA LYS A 94 1.96 -11.90 -14.55
C LYS A 94 1.30 -10.53 -14.59
N VAL A 95 1.96 -9.54 -15.19
CA VAL A 95 1.44 -8.20 -15.42
C VAL A 95 1.18 -8.00 -16.91
N LYS A 96 -0.01 -7.51 -17.27
CA LYS A 96 -0.36 -7.05 -18.61
C LYS A 96 -0.89 -5.63 -18.53
N THR A 97 -0.40 -4.77 -19.41
CA THR A 97 -0.86 -3.39 -19.55
C THR A 97 -1.21 -3.20 -21.01
N ASP A 98 -2.46 -2.86 -21.29
CA ASP A 98 -2.96 -2.56 -22.63
C ASP A 98 -3.22 -1.04 -22.70
N ASN A 99 -2.73 -0.40 -23.76
CA ASN A 99 -2.78 1.05 -24.03
C ASN A 99 -3.28 1.29 -25.45
#